data_AF-A0A1H6TPD6-F1
#
_entry.id   AF-A0A1H6TPD6-F1
#
_cell.length_a   1.000
_cell.length_b   1.000
_cell.length_c   1.000
_cell.angle_alpha   90.00
_cell.angle_beta   90.00
_cell.angle_gamma   90.00
#
_symmetry.space_group_name_H-M   'P 1'
#
loop_
_entity.id
_entity.type
_entity.pdbx_description
1 polymer ?
#
loop_
_entity_poly.entity_id
_entity_poly.type
_entity_poly.pdbx_seq_one_letter_code
_entity_poly.pdbx_strand_id
1 'polypeptide(L)'
;MNEPTFAHRLLQYDDATSLALTNGARFIRKLPDDRSLGYLHKLFPAVTDRQLDELEEALVRPIPVAYRAFLLWSDGACFFDNSIYLYGFAENQARSLEPVDQTAISIRQENQLFSVAESERWSAGWMKVGNTVAWSSKVDLLLHEDGACAIIGVTGSHVAGSFDEAIHLLLDRIGPCFSGDGLIDRDYANLEAGLASLVRPAN
;
A
#
# COMPACT_ATOMS: atom_id res chain seq x y z
N MET A 1 19.17 -1.58 7.14
CA MET A 1 17.70 -1.59 7.25
C MET A 1 17.22 -2.99 6.97
N ASN A 2 16.25 -3.49 7.74
CA ASN A 2 15.72 -4.83 7.54
C ASN A 2 14.61 -4.77 6.49
N GLU A 3 14.71 -5.61 5.47
CA GLU A 3 13.66 -5.79 4.47
C GLU A 3 12.39 -6.35 5.14
N PRO A 4 11.18 -5.82 4.85
CA PRO A 4 9.93 -6.35 5.39
C PRO A 4 9.74 -7.82 5.02
N THR A 5 9.12 -8.61 5.89
CA THR A 5 9.06 -10.06 5.65
C THR A 5 8.26 -10.38 4.41
N PHE A 6 7.25 -9.59 4.03
CA PHE A 6 6.48 -9.81 2.81
C PHE A 6 7.24 -9.52 1.50
N ALA A 7 8.38 -8.83 1.55
CA ALA A 7 9.09 -8.38 0.35
C ALA A 7 9.55 -9.55 -0.52
N HIS A 8 9.99 -10.68 0.07
CA HIS A 8 10.42 -11.86 -0.70
C HIS A 8 9.33 -12.35 -1.68
N ARG A 9 8.05 -12.20 -1.33
CA ARG A 9 6.91 -12.57 -2.18
C ARG A 9 6.70 -11.61 -3.35
N LEU A 10 7.10 -10.35 -3.19
CA LEU A 10 7.03 -9.36 -4.27
C LEU A 10 8.23 -9.53 -5.20
N LEU A 11 9.41 -9.76 -4.63
CA LEU A 11 10.67 -9.89 -5.36
C LEU A 11 10.77 -11.19 -6.16
N GLN A 12 9.94 -12.20 -5.89
CA GLN A 12 9.89 -13.42 -6.70
C GLN A 12 9.45 -13.17 -8.15
N TYR A 13 8.77 -12.04 -8.41
CA TYR A 13 8.34 -11.63 -9.76
C TYR A 13 9.39 -10.82 -10.51
N ASP A 14 10.52 -10.51 -9.87
CA ASP A 14 11.60 -9.73 -10.48
C ASP A 14 12.22 -10.51 -11.65
N ASP A 15 12.31 -9.83 -12.80
CA ASP A 15 12.73 -10.42 -14.06
C ASP A 15 13.47 -9.39 -14.93
N ALA A 16 13.85 -9.79 -16.15
CA ALA A 16 14.59 -8.93 -17.08
C ALA A 16 13.81 -7.68 -17.55
N THR A 17 12.49 -7.60 -17.30
CA THR A 17 11.65 -6.45 -17.64
C THR A 17 11.54 -5.45 -16.48
N SER A 18 12.06 -5.81 -15.31
CA SER A 18 12.05 -4.98 -14.12
C SER A 18 13.07 -3.86 -14.21
N LEU A 19 12.79 -2.74 -13.54
CA LEU A 19 13.59 -1.51 -13.59
C LEU A 19 13.95 -1.06 -12.17
N ALA A 20 15.25 -0.93 -11.91
CA ALA A 20 15.78 -0.29 -10.71
C ALA A 20 16.37 1.08 -11.07
N LEU A 21 15.95 2.12 -10.35
CA LEU A 21 16.42 3.48 -10.55
C LEU A 21 17.54 3.84 -9.57
N THR A 22 18.36 4.82 -9.92
CA THR A 22 19.49 5.28 -9.09
C THR A 22 19.06 5.91 -7.78
N ASN A 23 17.81 6.37 -7.67
CA ASN A 23 17.23 6.91 -6.44
C ASN A 23 16.70 5.81 -5.49
N GLY A 24 16.83 4.53 -5.85
CA GLY A 24 16.36 3.41 -5.05
C GLY A 24 14.92 2.95 -5.35
N ALA A 25 14.19 3.63 -6.24
CA ALA A 25 12.90 3.14 -6.69
C ALA A 25 13.06 1.81 -7.47
N ARG A 26 12.10 0.90 -7.31
CA ARG A 26 12.06 -0.38 -8.00
C ARG A 26 10.69 -0.65 -8.58
N PHE A 27 10.68 -0.91 -9.88
CA PHE A 27 9.49 -1.22 -10.67
C PHE A 27 9.63 -2.67 -11.12
N ILE A 28 8.84 -3.55 -10.54
CA ILE A 28 9.00 -5.00 -10.65
C ILE A 28 7.98 -5.50 -11.66
N ARG A 29 8.50 -6.21 -12.66
CA ARG A 29 7.79 -6.84 -13.78
C ARG A 29 6.94 -5.87 -14.58
N LYS A 30 7.43 -5.50 -15.76
CA LYS A 30 6.67 -4.69 -16.70
C LYS A 30 5.45 -5.47 -17.18
N LEU A 31 4.29 -4.82 -17.22
CA LEU A 31 3.09 -5.43 -17.78
C LEU A 31 3.24 -5.60 -19.30
N PRO A 32 2.66 -6.66 -19.91
CA PRO A 32 2.87 -7.01 -21.32
C PRO A 32 2.17 -6.05 -22.30
N ASP A 33 1.54 -4.98 -21.82
CA ASP A 33 0.96 -3.95 -22.68
C ASP A 33 2.03 -2.96 -23.14
N ASP A 34 2.41 -3.04 -24.42
CA ASP A 34 3.35 -2.14 -25.09
C ASP A 34 2.96 -0.65 -25.00
N ARG A 35 1.70 -0.34 -24.67
CA ARG A 35 1.19 1.03 -24.52
C ARG A 35 1.22 1.54 -23.08
N SER A 36 1.37 0.66 -22.10
CA SER A 36 1.42 1.03 -20.69
C SER A 36 2.87 1.03 -20.17
N LEU A 37 3.23 2.04 -19.39
CA LEU A 37 4.44 2.00 -18.53
C LEU A 37 4.10 1.35 -17.18
N GLY A 38 3.15 0.40 -17.19
CA GLY A 38 2.66 -0.30 -16.01
C GLY A 38 3.65 -1.35 -15.53
N TYR A 39 3.71 -1.51 -14.22
CA TYR A 39 4.51 -2.54 -13.55
C TYR A 39 3.64 -3.22 -12.50
N LEU A 40 3.86 -4.52 -12.30
CA LEU A 40 3.10 -5.33 -11.35
C LEU A 40 3.25 -4.80 -9.93
N HIS A 41 4.48 -4.49 -9.52
CA HIS A 41 4.78 -3.86 -8.24
C HIS A 41 5.64 -2.61 -8.41
N LYS A 42 5.41 -1.62 -7.55
CA LYS A 42 6.16 -0.37 -7.49
C LYS A 42 6.57 -0.13 -6.05
N LEU A 43 7.87 0.00 -5.84
CA LEU A 43 8.48 0.43 -4.59
C LEU A 43 9.16 1.77 -4.85
N PHE A 44 8.88 2.75 -4.00
CA PHE A 44 9.37 4.12 -4.17
C PHE A 44 10.63 4.34 -3.34
N PRO A 45 11.45 5.35 -3.66
CA PRO A 45 12.67 5.67 -2.93
C PRO A 45 12.40 5.76 -1.43
N ALA A 46 13.20 5.12 -0.59
CA ALA A 46 13.07 5.22 0.86
C ALA A 46 13.03 6.67 1.35
N VAL A 47 12.22 6.94 2.37
CA VAL A 47 12.26 8.24 3.05
C VAL A 47 13.51 8.37 3.91
N THR A 48 13.93 9.60 4.13
CA THR A 48 14.96 9.93 5.12
C THR A 48 14.36 10.14 6.51
N ASP A 49 15.16 10.02 7.57
CA ASP A 49 14.72 10.34 8.93
C ASP A 49 14.16 11.76 9.04
N ARG A 50 14.78 12.73 8.35
CA ARG A 50 14.28 14.11 8.29
C ARG A 50 12.85 14.19 7.73
N GLN A 51 12.57 13.46 6.65
CA GLN A 51 11.22 13.44 6.05
C GLN A 51 10.20 12.76 6.97
N LEU A 52 10.62 11.76 7.76
CA LEU A 52 9.74 11.17 8.76
C LEU A 52 9.40 12.14 9.88
N ASP A 53 10.39 12.89 10.36
CA ASP A 53 10.17 13.88 11.41
C ASP A 53 9.25 15.01 10.89
N GLU A 54 9.44 15.46 9.65
CA GLU A 54 8.54 16.41 8.96
C GLU A 54 7.11 15.85 8.83
N LEU A 55 6.97 14.56 8.57
CA LEU A 55 5.68 13.91 8.44
C LEU A 55 4.94 13.80 9.78
N GLU A 56 5.66 13.42 10.84
CA GLU A 56 5.11 13.33 12.21
C GLU A 56 4.67 14.71 12.72
N GLU A 57 5.45 15.76 12.43
CA GLU A 57 5.08 17.14 12.72
C GLU A 57 3.81 17.54 11.95
N ALA A 58 3.74 17.24 10.65
CA ALA A 58 2.59 17.61 9.83
C ALA A 58 1.31 16.83 10.17
N LEU A 59 1.44 15.58 10.64
CA LEU A 59 0.32 14.77 11.12
C LEU A 59 -0.05 15.08 12.58
N VAL A 60 0.80 15.83 13.29
CA VAL A 60 0.68 16.12 14.72
C VAL A 60 0.53 14.81 15.53
N ARG A 61 1.24 13.76 15.11
CA ARG A 61 1.18 12.42 15.68
C ARG A 61 2.40 11.59 15.30
N PRO A 62 2.92 10.73 16.18
CA PRO A 62 3.95 9.76 15.82
C PRO A 62 3.46 8.78 14.75
N ILE A 63 4.36 8.37 13.85
CA ILE A 63 4.11 7.27 12.91
C ILE A 63 4.35 5.96 13.67
N PRO A 64 3.43 4.98 13.61
CA PRO A 64 3.65 3.70 14.27
C PRO A 64 4.95 3.02 13.80
N VAL A 65 5.70 2.42 14.72
CA VAL A 65 7.07 1.92 14.49
C VAL A 65 7.18 0.99 13.28
N ALA A 66 6.22 0.08 13.10
CA ALA A 66 6.21 -0.84 11.96
C ALA A 66 6.10 -0.11 10.62
N TYR A 67 5.31 0.96 10.57
CA TYR A 67 5.14 1.76 9.35
C TYR A 67 6.33 2.69 9.11
N ARG A 68 6.93 3.25 10.18
CA ARG A 68 8.19 3.98 10.08
C ARG A 68 9.28 3.11 9.46
N ALA A 69 9.42 1.87 9.92
CA ALA A 69 10.36 0.90 9.36
C ALA A 69 10.06 0.58 7.88
N PHE A 70 8.79 0.48 7.51
CA PHE A 70 8.38 0.33 6.11
C PHE A 70 8.75 1.55 5.25
N LEU A 71 8.47 2.77 5.71
CA LEU A 71 8.78 4.00 4.96
C LEU A 71 10.29 4.18 4.73
N LEU A 72 11.10 3.83 5.73
CA LEU A 72 12.56 3.79 5.61
C LEU A 72 13.05 2.75 4.59
N TRP A 73 12.24 1.74 4.27
CA TRP A 73 12.54 0.79 3.22
C TRP A 73 11.98 1.22 1.85
N SER A 74 10.76 1.77 1.81
CA SER A 74 10.08 2.23 0.60
C SER A 74 9.09 3.34 0.96
N ASP A 75 9.15 4.49 0.27
CA ASP A 75 8.22 5.61 0.49
C ASP A 75 6.82 5.33 -0.08
N GLY A 76 6.09 4.42 0.57
CA GLY A 76 4.87 3.85 0.02
C GLY A 76 5.15 2.78 -1.03
N ALA A 77 4.09 2.19 -1.57
CA ALA A 77 4.19 1.15 -2.60
C ALA A 77 2.86 0.97 -3.33
N CYS A 78 2.93 0.39 -4.53
CA CYS A 78 1.77 -0.14 -5.24
C CYS A 78 2.01 -1.61 -5.57
N PHE A 79 1.07 -2.50 -5.26
CA PHE A 79 1.18 -3.93 -5.61
C PHE A 79 0.01 -4.37 -6.48
N PHE A 80 0.30 -5.36 -7.32
CA PHE A 80 -0.67 -6.02 -8.19
C PHE A 80 -1.42 -5.03 -9.09
N ASP A 81 -0.66 -4.34 -9.94
CA ASP A 81 -1.16 -3.30 -10.85
C ASP A 81 -2.04 -2.26 -10.14
N ASN A 82 -1.51 -1.74 -9.03
CA ASN A 82 -2.17 -0.73 -8.21
C ASN A 82 -3.51 -1.21 -7.60
N SER A 83 -3.61 -2.50 -7.25
CA SER A 83 -4.75 -3.01 -6.46
C SER A 83 -4.53 -2.82 -4.96
N ILE A 84 -3.28 -2.82 -4.50
CA ILE A 84 -2.91 -2.47 -3.12
C ILE A 84 -2.04 -1.21 -3.17
N TYR A 85 -2.39 -0.22 -2.36
CA TYR A 85 -1.61 1.00 -2.16
C TYR A 85 -1.17 1.13 -0.71
N LEU A 86 0.12 1.38 -0.50
CA LEU A 86 0.69 1.82 0.76
C LEU A 86 1.14 3.27 0.59
N TYR A 87 0.74 4.13 1.51
CA TYR A 87 0.90 5.57 1.37
C TYR A 87 2.30 6.03 1.82
N GLY A 88 2.86 6.99 1.10
CA GLY A 88 4.18 7.56 1.37
C GLY A 88 4.12 9.03 1.80
N PHE A 89 5.27 9.61 2.09
CA PHE A 89 5.54 11.02 2.36
C PHE A 89 5.13 11.93 1.19
N ALA A 90 5.32 11.47 -0.05
CA ALA A 90 5.10 12.20 -1.31
C ALA A 90 4.15 13.40 -1.20
N GLU A 91 4.67 14.61 -1.48
CA GLU A 91 3.89 15.85 -1.35
C GLU A 91 3.05 16.17 -2.60
N ASN A 92 3.53 15.75 -3.77
CA ASN A 92 2.92 16.02 -5.06
C ASN A 92 2.79 14.74 -5.88
N GLN A 93 1.57 14.43 -6.32
CA GLN A 93 1.32 13.40 -7.32
C GLN A 93 1.61 13.97 -8.70
N ALA A 94 2.75 13.57 -9.29
CA ALA A 94 3.01 13.87 -10.69
C ALA A 94 2.10 12.99 -11.56
N ARG A 95 1.39 13.59 -12.52
CA ARG A 95 0.68 12.84 -13.58
C ARG A 95 1.68 12.48 -14.68
N SER A 96 2.65 11.65 -14.36
CA SER A 96 3.66 11.14 -15.28
C SER A 96 3.57 9.62 -15.34
N LEU A 97 3.73 9.08 -16.55
CA LEU A 97 3.89 7.64 -16.75
C LEU A 97 5.36 7.23 -16.62
N GLU A 98 6.30 8.18 -16.65
CA GLU A 98 7.73 7.90 -16.52
C GLU A 98 8.06 7.43 -15.10
N PRO A 99 8.71 6.26 -14.94
CA PRO A 99 9.02 5.69 -13.62
C PRO A 99 9.75 6.66 -12.68
N VAL A 100 10.63 7.52 -13.19
CA VAL A 100 11.41 8.48 -12.40
C VAL A 100 10.56 9.56 -11.73
N ASP A 101 9.40 9.86 -12.30
CA ASP A 101 8.49 10.90 -11.81
C ASP A 101 7.36 10.33 -10.96
N GLN A 102 7.17 9.00 -10.95
CA GLN A 102 6.09 8.37 -10.19
C GLN A 102 6.36 8.42 -8.68
N THR A 103 5.34 8.83 -7.92
CA THR A 103 5.37 8.93 -6.45
C THR A 103 4.21 8.15 -5.84
N ALA A 104 4.34 7.79 -4.57
CA ALA A 104 3.24 7.17 -3.82
C ALA A 104 2.07 8.13 -3.57
N ILE A 105 0.95 7.57 -3.14
CA ILE A 105 -0.16 8.35 -2.59
C ILE A 105 0.28 8.98 -1.26
N SER A 106 0.00 10.26 -1.07
CA SER A 106 0.40 11.02 0.12
C SER A 106 -0.36 10.57 1.37
N ILE A 107 0.36 10.03 2.35
CA ILE A 107 -0.20 9.68 3.66
C ILE A 107 -0.71 10.92 4.41
N ARG A 108 -0.08 12.07 4.21
CA ARG A 108 -0.51 13.34 4.80
C ARG A 108 -1.89 13.73 4.30
N GLN A 109 -2.08 13.78 2.98
CA GLN A 109 -3.36 14.19 2.39
C GLN A 109 -4.48 13.22 2.76
N GLU A 110 -4.19 11.92 2.73
CA GLU A 110 -5.16 10.88 3.09
C GLU A 110 -5.57 10.97 4.57
N ASN A 111 -4.63 11.25 5.49
CA ASN A 111 -4.95 11.39 6.90
C ASN A 111 -5.61 12.71 7.27
N GLN A 112 -5.35 13.79 6.53
CA GLN A 112 -6.10 15.04 6.67
C GLN A 112 -7.59 14.80 6.36
N LEU A 113 -7.90 14.09 5.27
CA LEU A 113 -9.27 13.70 4.94
C LEU A 113 -9.85 12.74 5.98
N PHE A 114 -9.09 11.71 6.36
CA PHE A 114 -9.51 10.71 7.34
C PHE A 114 -9.83 11.33 8.71
N SER A 115 -9.03 12.28 9.20
CA SER A 115 -9.26 12.93 10.50
C SER A 115 -10.59 13.69 10.57
N VAL A 116 -11.08 14.18 9.42
CA VAL A 116 -12.34 14.90 9.32
C VAL A 116 -13.49 13.93 9.12
N ALA A 117 -13.34 12.96 8.22
CA ALA A 117 -14.40 12.00 7.87
C ALA A 117 -14.65 10.96 8.98
N GLU A 118 -13.60 10.52 9.69
CA GLU A 118 -13.60 9.41 10.65
C GLU A 118 -13.02 9.88 11.99
N SER A 119 -13.49 11.03 12.47
CA SER A 119 -12.93 11.74 13.63
C SER A 119 -12.85 10.89 14.92
N GLU A 120 -13.80 9.97 15.14
CA GLU A 120 -13.78 9.05 16.29
C GLU A 120 -12.61 8.07 16.20
N ARG A 121 -12.39 7.45 15.04
CA ARG A 121 -11.26 6.51 14.83
C ARG A 121 -9.93 7.24 14.88
N TRP A 122 -9.85 8.41 14.27
CA TRP A 122 -8.67 9.26 14.35
C TRP A 122 -8.34 9.60 15.80
N SER A 123 -9.34 10.03 16.59
CA SER A 123 -9.15 10.34 18.02
C SER A 123 -8.77 9.10 18.84
N ALA A 124 -9.22 7.92 18.42
CA ALA A 124 -8.86 6.63 18.99
C ALA A 124 -7.52 6.07 18.48
N GLY A 125 -6.61 6.90 17.97
CA GLY A 125 -5.24 6.49 17.64
C GLY A 125 -5.04 5.85 16.26
N TRP A 126 -6.09 5.67 15.46
CA TRP A 126 -5.96 5.07 14.13
C TRP A 126 -5.46 6.06 13.08
N MET A 127 -4.55 5.59 12.23
CA MET A 127 -4.01 6.29 11.06
C MET A 127 -4.30 5.48 9.81
N LYS A 128 -4.69 6.13 8.72
CA LYS A 128 -4.86 5.47 7.42
C LYS A 128 -3.52 5.37 6.71
N VAL A 129 -3.06 4.15 6.45
CA VAL A 129 -1.73 3.89 5.88
C VAL A 129 -1.78 3.29 4.48
N GLY A 130 -2.96 2.92 4.00
CA GLY A 130 -3.11 2.37 2.68
C GLY A 130 -4.56 2.07 2.34
N ASN A 131 -4.75 1.52 1.16
CA ASN A 131 -6.02 0.94 0.77
C ASN A 131 -5.80 -0.22 -0.21
N THR A 132 -6.86 -0.98 -0.43
CA THR A 132 -6.96 -1.93 -1.52
C THR A 132 -8.22 -1.64 -2.30
N VAL A 133 -8.12 -1.68 -3.62
CA VAL A 133 -9.23 -1.44 -4.53
C VAL A 133 -9.42 -2.64 -5.46
N ALA A 134 -10.68 -2.94 -5.74
CA ALA A 134 -11.11 -3.78 -6.83
C ALA A 134 -11.87 -2.91 -7.86
N TRP A 135 -12.75 -3.52 -8.64
CA TRP A 135 -13.56 -2.82 -9.63
C TRP A 135 -14.58 -1.87 -8.99
N SER A 136 -15.25 -2.34 -7.95
CA SER A 136 -16.35 -1.64 -7.27
C SER A 136 -16.17 -1.57 -5.74
N SER A 137 -15.32 -2.42 -5.18
CA SER A 137 -15.02 -2.44 -3.75
C SER A 137 -13.71 -1.73 -3.41
N LYS A 138 -13.68 -1.18 -2.19
CA LYS A 138 -12.48 -0.64 -1.56
C LYS A 138 -12.46 -1.05 -0.09
N VAL A 139 -11.28 -1.41 0.40
CA VAL A 139 -11.00 -1.54 1.83
C VAL A 139 -9.84 -0.63 2.20
N ASP A 140 -9.92 0.00 3.36
CA ASP A 140 -8.88 0.84 3.91
C ASP A 140 -7.99 0.04 4.87
N LEU A 141 -6.70 0.34 4.85
CA LEU A 141 -5.72 -0.20 5.79
C LEU A 141 -5.44 0.88 6.84
N LEU A 142 -5.78 0.58 8.08
CA LEU A 142 -5.54 1.44 9.22
C LEU A 142 -4.46 0.83 10.13
N LEU A 143 -3.66 1.67 10.74
CA LEU A 143 -2.66 1.27 11.71
C LEU A 143 -2.84 2.11 12.97
N HIS A 144 -2.90 1.44 14.11
CA HIS A 144 -3.02 2.06 15.41
C HIS A 144 -1.64 2.33 16.01
N GLU A 145 -1.56 3.27 16.95
CA GLU A 145 -0.31 3.67 17.60
C GLU A 145 0.39 2.54 18.37
N ASP A 146 -0.36 1.55 18.85
CA ASP A 146 0.17 0.35 19.51
C ASP A 146 0.70 -0.72 18.53
N GLY A 147 0.55 -0.50 17.22
CA GLY A 147 0.98 -1.41 16.16
C GLY A 147 -0.11 -2.37 15.65
N ALA A 148 -1.31 -2.38 16.23
CA ALA A 148 -2.44 -3.14 15.70
C ALA A 148 -2.87 -2.59 14.34
N CYS A 149 -3.24 -3.47 13.42
CA CYS A 149 -3.62 -3.10 12.06
C CYS A 149 -5.05 -3.53 11.78
N ALA A 150 -5.82 -2.70 11.08
CA ALA A 150 -7.20 -3.02 10.73
C ALA A 150 -7.44 -2.85 9.23
N ILE A 151 -8.17 -3.79 8.64
CA ILE A 151 -8.71 -3.71 7.30
C ILE A 151 -10.19 -3.37 7.43
N ILE A 152 -10.60 -2.21 6.94
CA ILE A 152 -11.95 -1.68 7.09
C ILE A 152 -12.61 -1.59 5.72
N GLY A 153 -13.76 -2.23 5.56
CA GLY A 153 -14.61 -2.13 4.38
C GLY A 153 -15.97 -1.55 4.71
N VAL A 154 -16.79 -1.32 3.69
CA VAL A 154 -18.17 -0.80 3.85
C VAL A 154 -19.02 -1.71 4.74
N THR A 155 -18.82 -3.03 4.63
CA THR A 155 -19.67 -4.05 5.25
C THR A 155 -19.08 -4.66 6.52
N GLY A 156 -17.87 -4.24 6.94
CA GLY A 156 -17.20 -4.93 8.03
C GLY A 156 -15.77 -4.49 8.29
N SER A 157 -15.13 -5.18 9.23
CA SER A 157 -13.73 -4.96 9.57
C SER A 157 -13.03 -6.26 9.93
N HIS A 158 -11.71 -6.23 9.86
CA HIS A 158 -10.83 -7.25 10.40
C HIS A 158 -9.66 -6.56 11.10
N VAL A 159 -9.30 -7.04 12.29
CA VAL A 159 -8.14 -6.54 13.04
C VAL A 159 -7.08 -7.63 13.02
N ALA A 160 -5.94 -7.31 12.42
CA ALA A 160 -4.72 -8.09 12.46
C ALA A 160 -3.84 -7.61 13.62
N GLY A 161 -3.02 -8.50 14.18
CA GLY A 161 -2.14 -8.19 15.31
C GLY A 161 -0.96 -7.31 14.94
N SER A 162 -0.64 -7.17 13.64
CA SER A 162 0.47 -6.32 13.17
C SER A 162 0.28 -5.84 11.73
N PHE A 163 1.07 -4.84 11.34
CA PHE A 163 1.18 -4.38 9.96
C PHE A 163 1.61 -5.51 9.00
N ASP A 164 2.64 -6.28 9.35
CA ASP A 164 3.18 -7.34 8.49
C ASP A 164 2.15 -8.46 8.27
N GLU A 165 1.42 -8.86 9.31
CA GLU A 165 0.31 -9.81 9.21
C GLU A 165 -0.79 -9.30 8.27
N ALA A 166 -1.17 -8.03 8.39
CA ALA A 166 -2.18 -7.43 7.52
C ALA A 166 -1.73 -7.43 6.05
N ILE A 167 -0.45 -7.10 5.77
CA ILE A 167 0.08 -7.15 4.40
C ILE A 167 0.07 -8.58 3.87
N HIS A 168 0.53 -9.57 4.63
CA HIS A 168 0.47 -10.98 4.19
C HIS A 168 -0.96 -11.42 3.88
N LEU A 169 -1.93 -11.05 4.72
CA LEU A 169 -3.33 -11.35 4.48
C LEU A 169 -3.83 -10.72 3.17
N LEU A 170 -3.46 -9.45 2.89
CA LEU A 170 -3.78 -8.80 1.62
C LEU A 170 -3.14 -9.55 0.44
N LEU A 171 -1.84 -9.86 0.51
CA LEU A 171 -1.13 -10.58 -0.55
C LEU A 171 -1.72 -11.98 -0.79
N ASP A 172 -2.19 -12.68 0.25
CA ASP A 172 -2.80 -14.01 0.15
C ASP A 172 -4.18 -13.98 -0.51
N ARG A 173 -4.96 -12.92 -0.29
CA ARG A 173 -6.31 -12.80 -0.88
C ARG A 173 -6.29 -12.20 -2.28
N ILE A 174 -5.38 -11.27 -2.54
CA ILE A 174 -5.36 -10.48 -3.77
C ILE A 174 -4.38 -11.07 -4.76
N GLY A 175 -3.18 -11.47 -4.32
CA GLY A 175 -2.12 -11.96 -5.18
C GLY A 175 -2.52 -13.09 -6.13
N PRO A 176 -3.29 -14.11 -5.69
CA PRO A 176 -3.78 -15.17 -6.59
C PRO A 176 -4.68 -14.69 -7.73
N CYS A 177 -5.22 -13.46 -7.66
CA CYS A 177 -6.04 -12.87 -8.72
C CYS A 177 -5.21 -12.31 -9.88
N PHE A 178 -3.88 -12.25 -9.73
CA PHE A 178 -2.94 -11.74 -10.73
C PHE A 178 -2.12 -12.89 -11.26
N SER A 179 -2.08 -13.04 -12.58
CA SER A 179 -1.17 -14.00 -13.19
C SER A 179 0.27 -13.57 -12.94
N GLY A 180 1.21 -14.50 -13.08
CA GLY A 180 2.63 -14.17 -13.13
C GLY A 180 2.85 -12.99 -14.07
N ASP A 181 2.24 -13.00 -15.26
CA ASP A 181 2.34 -11.96 -16.30
C ASP A 181 1.65 -10.63 -15.98
N GLY A 182 1.12 -10.46 -14.76
CA GLY A 182 0.55 -9.22 -14.26
C GLY A 182 -0.76 -8.79 -14.92
N LEU A 183 -1.38 -9.68 -15.71
CA LEU A 183 -2.74 -9.49 -16.17
C LEU A 183 -3.69 -9.97 -15.08
N ILE A 184 -4.76 -9.20 -14.82
CA ILE A 184 -6.00 -9.75 -14.25
C ILE A 184 -6.50 -10.74 -15.29
N ASP A 185 -6.06 -12.00 -15.20
CA ASP A 185 -6.48 -13.03 -16.15
C ASP A 185 -7.91 -13.44 -15.73
N ARG A 186 -8.86 -12.61 -16.17
CA ARG A 186 -10.27 -12.90 -16.48
C ARG A 186 -11.32 -12.91 -15.37
N ASP A 187 -11.02 -12.66 -14.10
CA ASP A 187 -12.08 -12.75 -13.08
C ASP A 187 -12.09 -11.65 -12.02
N TYR A 188 -12.64 -10.49 -12.39
CA TYR A 188 -12.98 -9.42 -11.44
C TYR A 188 -13.82 -9.92 -10.26
N ALA A 189 -14.65 -10.97 -10.44
CA ALA A 189 -15.44 -11.52 -9.36
C ALA A 189 -14.55 -12.20 -8.30
N ASN A 190 -13.43 -12.80 -8.69
CA ASN A 190 -12.47 -13.36 -7.74
C ASN A 190 -11.74 -12.27 -6.95
N LEU A 191 -11.37 -11.16 -7.59
CA LEU A 191 -10.79 -10.02 -6.87
C LEU A 191 -11.80 -9.41 -5.89
N GLU A 192 -13.04 -9.22 -6.32
CA GLU A 192 -14.14 -8.74 -5.47
C GLU A 192 -14.39 -9.71 -4.29
N ALA A 193 -14.42 -11.02 -4.54
CA ALA A 193 -14.56 -12.03 -3.50
C ALA A 193 -13.35 -12.05 -2.55
N GLY A 194 -12.15 -11.87 -3.08
CA GLY A 194 -10.91 -11.73 -2.31
C GLY A 194 -10.99 -10.56 -1.34
N LEU A 195 -11.37 -9.38 -1.82
CA LEU A 195 -11.56 -8.18 -0.98
C LEU A 195 -12.68 -8.38 0.05
N ALA A 196 -13.83 -8.91 -0.36
CA ALA A 196 -14.94 -9.16 0.55
C ALA A 196 -14.56 -10.14 1.68
N SER A 197 -13.67 -11.10 1.39
CA SER A 197 -13.19 -12.07 2.38
C SER A 197 -12.24 -11.48 3.44
N LEU A 198 -11.69 -10.28 3.20
CA LEU A 198 -10.79 -9.60 4.13
C LEU A 198 -11.53 -9.05 5.36
N VAL A 199 -12.83 -8.82 5.24
CA VAL A 199 -13.63 -8.20 6.30
C VAL A 199 -14.68 -9.18 6.81
N ARG A 200 -14.97 -9.10 8.11
CA ARG A 200 -16.10 -9.81 8.70
C ARG A 200 -17.22 -8.82 8.99
N PRO A 201 -18.50 -9.19 8.81
CA PRO A 201 -19.62 -8.36 9.21
C PRO A 201 -19.46 -7.93 10.69
N ALA A 202 -19.77 -6.68 10.99
CA ALA A 202 -19.91 -6.27 12.38
C ALA A 202 -21.12 -7.01 12.97
N ASN A 203 -20.87 -7.83 14.00
CA ASN A 203 -21.94 -8.49 14.77
C ASN A 203 -22.75 -7.48 15.57
#